data_AF-A0A5B2XEC7-F1
#
_entry.id   AF-A0A5B2XEC7-F1
#
_cell.length_a   1.000
_cell.length_b   1.000
_cell.length_c   1.000
_cell.angle_alpha   90.00
_cell.angle_beta   90.00
_cell.angle_gamma   90.00
#
_symmetry.space_group_name_H-M   'P 1'
#
loop_
_entity.id
_entity.type
_entity.pdbx_description
1 polymer ?
#
loop_
_entity_poly.entity_id
_entity_poly.type
_entity_poly.pdbx_seq_one_letter_code
_entity_poly.pdbx_strand_id
1 'polypeptide(L)'
;MRHREDAVREPGPAPPATIVELVAALEDMVERTSRWSETLARFREPTRRLAGPGAAVSLDVACRRAEQSLVELEIALGDARAAGVPG
;
A
#
# COMPACT_ATOMS: atom_id res chain seq x y z
N MET A 1 32.09 -7.93 -13.90
CA MET A 1 31.55 -7.00 -14.92
C MET A 1 30.25 -6.44 -14.37
N ARG A 2 30.18 -5.12 -14.14
CA ARG A 2 28.99 -4.43 -13.61
C ARG A 2 28.10 -4.05 -14.79
N HIS A 3 26.99 -4.75 -14.98
CA HIS A 3 25.84 -4.25 -15.75
C HIS A 3 24.66 -4.24 -14.79
N ARG A 4 24.54 -3.16 -14.03
CA ARG A 4 23.42 -2.93 -13.14
C ARG A 4 22.89 -1.53 -13.44
N GLU A 5 21.60 -1.48 -13.72
CA GLU A 5 20.72 -0.31 -13.62
C GLU A 5 20.84 0.78 -14.71
N ASP A 6 20.40 0.47 -15.92
CA ASP A 6 19.61 1.41 -16.73
C ASP A 6 18.23 0.78 -16.99
N ALA A 7 17.53 0.41 -15.91
CA ALA A 7 16.09 0.25 -16.02
C ALA A 7 15.54 1.68 -16.10
N VAL A 8 15.05 2.07 -17.28
CA VAL A 8 14.29 3.32 -17.48
C VAL A 8 13.25 3.36 -16.37
N ARG A 9 13.51 4.20 -15.35
CA ARG A 9 12.58 4.42 -14.26
C ARG A 9 11.49 5.28 -14.86
N GLU A 10 10.41 4.65 -15.30
CA GLU A 10 9.25 5.41 -15.75
C GLU A 10 8.93 6.45 -14.67
N PRO A 11 8.74 7.72 -15.06
CA PRO A 11 8.39 8.75 -14.09
C PRO A 11 7.11 8.28 -13.43
N GLY A 12 7.16 8.12 -12.11
CA GLY A 12 5.98 7.80 -11.31
C GLY A 12 4.90 8.86 -11.53
N PRO A 13 3.67 8.58 -11.08
CA PRO A 13 2.58 9.55 -11.19
C PRO A 13 3.03 10.90 -10.61
N ALA A 14 2.71 11.98 -11.31
CA ALA A 14 2.98 13.33 -10.81
C ALA A 14 2.31 13.51 -9.44
N PRO A 15 2.93 14.24 -8.50
CA PRO A 15 2.32 14.50 -7.21
C PRO A 15 1.02 15.30 -7.37
N PRO A 16 0.00 15.07 -6.52
CA PRO A 16 -1.24 15.84 -6.55
C PRO A 16 -0.94 17.32 -6.25
N ALA A 17 -1.52 18.21 -7.04
CA ALA A 17 -1.36 19.66 -6.94
C ALA A 17 -2.56 20.35 -6.27
N THR A 18 -3.70 19.66 -6.17
CA THR A 18 -4.90 20.18 -5.52
C THR A 18 -5.41 19.24 -4.44
N ILE A 19 -6.26 19.76 -3.54
CA ILE A 19 -6.91 18.93 -2.51
C ILE A 19 -7.80 17.85 -3.12
N VAL A 20 -8.45 18.13 -4.25
CA VAL A 20 -9.29 17.17 -4.99
C VAL A 20 -8.43 16.03 -5.55
N GLU A 21 -7.30 16.37 -6.16
CA GLU A 21 -6.35 15.37 -6.67
C GLU A 21 -5.73 14.54 -5.53
N LEU A 22 -5.45 15.16 -4.38
CA LEU A 22 -4.92 14.46 -3.21
C LEU A 22 -5.94 13.47 -2.65
N VAL A 23 -7.22 13.87 -2.51
CA VAL A 23 -8.30 13.00 -2.05
C VAL A 23 -8.46 11.81 -3.01
N ALA A 24 -8.50 12.06 -4.32
CA ALA A 24 -8.62 11.00 -5.32
C ALA A 24 -7.41 10.03 -5.28
N ALA A 25 -6.19 10.54 -5.10
CA ALA A 25 -5.00 9.72 -4.97
C ALA A 25 -5.04 8.86 -3.69
N LEU A 26 -5.49 9.42 -2.57
CA LEU A 26 -5.62 8.68 -1.30
C LEU A 26 -6.72 7.61 -1.38
N GLU A 27 -7.83 7.86 -2.07
CA GLU A 27 -8.88 6.86 -2.33
C GLU A 27 -8.33 5.66 -3.11
N ASP A 28 -7.60 5.92 -4.21
CA ASP A 28 -6.95 4.86 -5.00
C ASP A 28 -5.91 4.09 -4.17
N MET A 29 -5.14 4.78 -3.32
CA MET A 29 -4.18 4.14 -2.41
C MET A 29 -4.87 3.26 -1.36
N VAL A 30 -5.98 3.70 -0.77
CA VAL A 30 -6.79 2.90 0.17
C VAL A 30 -7.31 1.64 -0.52
N GLU A 31 -7.85 1.76 -1.73
CA GLU A 31 -8.33 0.61 -2.51
C GLU A 31 -7.21 -0.39 -2.80
N ARG A 32 -6.06 0.08 -3.29
CA ARG A 32 -4.90 -0.78 -3.59
C ARG A 32 -4.35 -1.45 -2.34
N THR A 33 -4.25 -0.71 -1.23
CA THR A 33 -3.71 -1.24 0.03
C THR A 33 -4.66 -2.27 0.65
N SER A 34 -5.98 -2.05 0.54
CA SER A 34 -7.00 -3.02 0.95
C SER A 34 -6.86 -4.33 0.17
N ARG A 35 -6.80 -4.25 -1.18
CA ARG A 35 -6.56 -5.43 -2.05
C ARG A 35 -5.22 -6.12 -1.76
N TRP A 36 -4.19 -5.35 -1.46
CA TRP A 36 -2.88 -5.88 -1.11
C TRP A 36 -2.92 -6.65 0.21
N SER A 37 -3.57 -6.11 1.24
CA SER A 37 -3.78 -6.79 2.52
C SER A 37 -4.52 -8.11 2.34
N GLU A 38 -5.61 -8.12 1.56
CA GLU A 38 -6.34 -9.35 1.22
C GLU A 38 -5.45 -10.36 0.47
N THR A 39 -4.61 -9.88 -0.44
CA THR A 39 -3.68 -10.72 -1.21
C THR A 39 -2.69 -11.39 -0.27
N LEU A 40 -2.05 -10.64 0.63
CA LEU A 40 -1.12 -11.17 1.62
C LEU A 40 -1.77 -12.23 2.52
N ALA A 41 -3.00 -11.99 2.98
CA ALA A 41 -3.74 -12.94 3.80
C ALA A 41 -3.94 -14.30 3.11
N ARG A 42 -4.21 -14.30 1.79
CA ARG A 42 -4.38 -15.52 0.99
C ARG A 42 -3.10 -16.36 0.87
N PHE A 43 -1.93 -15.74 0.99
CA PHE A 43 -0.64 -16.44 0.91
C PHE A 43 -0.19 -17.07 2.23
N ARG A 44 -0.81 -16.73 3.36
CA ARG A 44 -0.40 -17.18 4.70
C ARG A 44 -0.24 -18.70 4.82
N GLU A 45 -1.30 -19.43 4.51
CA GLU A 45 -1.32 -20.89 4.60
C GLU A 45 -0.45 -21.56 3.52
N PRO A 46 -0.50 -21.14 2.24
CA PRO A 46 0.46 -21.62 1.23
C PRO A 46 1.92 -21.43 1.63
N THR A 47 2.30 -20.27 2.16
CA THR A 47 3.66 -19.99 2.59
C THR A 47 4.08 -20.89 3.75
N ARG A 48 3.20 -21.10 4.73
CA ARG A 48 3.47 -22.03 5.83
C ARG A 48 3.71 -23.45 5.35
N ARG A 49 2.87 -23.93 4.42
CA ARG A 49 2.95 -25.28 3.87
C ARG A 49 4.16 -25.50 2.96
N LEU A 50 4.51 -24.51 2.13
CA LEU A 50 5.51 -24.67 1.07
C LEU A 50 6.91 -24.17 1.45
N ALA A 51 7.00 -23.13 2.28
CA ALA A 51 8.25 -22.48 2.67
C ALA A 51 8.55 -22.58 4.18
N GLY A 52 7.64 -23.18 4.95
CA GLY A 52 7.81 -23.48 6.37
C GLY A 52 7.46 -22.32 7.31
N PRO A 53 7.61 -22.54 8.63
CA PRO A 53 7.13 -21.60 9.65
C PRO A 53 7.81 -20.23 9.63
N GLY A 54 9.12 -20.16 9.35
CA GLY A 54 9.85 -18.87 9.35
C GLY A 54 9.40 -17.92 8.24
N ALA A 55 9.14 -18.45 7.04
CA ALA A 55 8.57 -17.67 5.94
C ALA A 55 7.15 -17.20 6.27
N ALA A 56 6.34 -18.05 6.91
CA ALA A 56 4.99 -17.68 7.34
C ALA A 56 5.00 -16.56 8.40
N VAL A 57 5.93 -16.59 9.36
CA VAL A 57 6.09 -15.49 10.34
C VAL A 57 6.45 -14.18 9.64
N SER A 58 7.32 -14.22 8.64
CA SER A 58 7.68 -13.03 7.86
C SER A 58 6.48 -12.47 7.10
N LEU A 59 5.64 -13.34 6.55
CA LEU A 59 4.40 -12.96 5.89
C LEU A 59 3.36 -12.38 6.87
N ASP A 60 3.24 -12.94 8.08
CA ASP A 60 2.38 -12.40 9.14
C ASP A 60 2.77 -10.96 9.51
N VAL A 61 4.08 -10.66 9.55
CA VAL A 61 4.57 -9.28 9.77
C VAL A 61 4.19 -8.38 8.59
N ALA A 62 4.29 -8.86 7.36
CA ALA A 62 3.89 -8.10 6.18
C ALA A 62 2.38 -7.79 6.19
N CYS A 63 1.52 -8.75 6.54
CA CYS A 63 0.08 -8.55 6.69
C CYS A 63 -0.22 -7.44 7.70
N ARG A 64 0.35 -7.53 8.91
CA ARG A 64 0.14 -6.52 9.97
C ARG A 64 0.58 -5.12 9.54
N ARG A 65 1.68 -5.02 8.80
CA ARG A 65 2.16 -3.73 8.26
C ARG A 65 1.25 -3.19 7.17
N ALA A 66 0.68 -4.06 6.33
CA ALA A 66 -0.29 -3.66 5.32
C ALA A 66 -1.60 -3.16 5.96
N GLU A 67 -2.09 -3.88 6.98
CA GLU A 67 -3.25 -3.47 7.79
C GLU A 67 -3.01 -2.13 8.48
N GLN A 68 -1.85 -1.96 9.13
CA GLN A 68 -1.48 -0.68 9.74
C GLN A 68 -1.42 0.44 8.69
N SER A 69 -0.78 0.19 7.55
CA SER A 69 -0.69 1.21 6.48
C SER A 69 -2.06 1.59 5.93
N LEU A 70 -3.00 0.63 5.82
CA LEU A 70 -4.37 0.91 5.39
C LEU A 70 -5.07 1.85 6.37
N VAL A 71 -5.00 1.57 7.67
CA VAL A 71 -5.62 2.41 8.71
C VAL A 71 -5.07 3.84 8.66
N GLU A 72 -3.76 4.01 8.56
CA GLU A 72 -3.16 5.35 8.47
C GLU A 72 -3.57 6.09 7.18
N LEU A 73 -3.74 5.37 6.06
CA LEU A 73 -4.25 5.96 4.81
C LEU A 73 -5.72 6.38 4.91
N GLU A 74 -6.55 5.59 5.59
CA GLU A 74 -7.96 5.94 5.85
C GLU A 74 -8.08 7.20 6.72
N ILE A 75 -7.21 7.32 7.74
CA ILE A 75 -7.10 8.53 8.58
C ILE A 75 -6.70 9.74 7.73
N ALA A 76 -5.61 9.61 6.95
CA ALA A 76 -5.13 10.69 6.09
C ALA A 76 -6.18 11.12 5.06
N LEU A 77 -6.94 10.17 4.50
CA LEU A 77 -8.05 10.44 3.59
C LEU A 77 -9.18 11.20 4.31
N GLY A 78 -9.51 10.81 5.54
CA GLY A 78 -10.48 11.52 6.39
C GLY A 78 -10.08 12.98 6.60
N ASP A 79 -8.83 13.23 6.99
CA ASP A 79 -8.29 14.57 7.21
C ASP A 79 -8.27 15.40 5.92
N ALA A 80 -7.86 14.81 4.79
CA ALA A 80 -7.85 15.48 3.49
C ALA A 80 -9.26 15.88 3.03
N ARG A 81 -10.25 14.99 3.22
CA ARG A 81 -11.66 15.30 2.92
C ARG A 81 -12.17 16.42 3.82
N ALA A 82 -11.85 16.41 5.11
CA ALA A 82 -12.24 17.48 6.03
C ALA A 82 -11.64 18.84 5.63
N ALA A 83 -10.39 18.87 5.16
CA ALA A 83 -9.73 20.09 4.67
C ALA A 83 -10.32 20.61 3.35
N GLY A 84 -10.94 19.74 2.53
CA GLY A 84 -11.54 20.08 1.24
C GLY A 84 -12.99 20.59 1.31
N VAL A 85 -13.66 20.45 2.46
CA VAL A 85 -15.02 20.99 2.67
C VAL A 85 -14.91 22.45 3.12
N PRO A 86 -15.43 23.43 2.36
CA PRO A 86 -15.53 24.79 2.85
C PRO A 86 -16.51 24.83 4.03
N GLY A 87 -16.07 25.38 5.16
CA GLY A 87 -16.90 25.64 6.33
C GLY A 87 -17.93 26.75 6.11
#